data_AF-A0A919MWG9-F1
#
_entry.id   AF-A0A919MWG9-F1
#
_cell.length_a   1.000
_cell.length_b   1.000
_cell.length_c   1.000
_cell.angle_alpha   90.00
_cell.angle_beta   90.00
_cell.angle_gamma   90.00
#
_symmetry.space_group_name_H-M   'P 1'
#
loop_
_entity.id
_entity.type
_entity.pdbx_description
1 polymer ?
#
loop_
_entity_poly.entity_id
_entity_poly.type
_entity_poly.pdbx_seq_one_letter_code
_entity_poly.pdbx_strand_id
1 'polypeptide(L)'
;MNTPAEWAVEGCSGIGRHVAQRLLADGGTVVDVPAKLSARARVFSTGQGRKTDPVDAHSVAVVALRTPDLRQVVIDDTTVALRLLVDRRDQLGRSRTEIVFRLHHLLLELVPGGAMKFLSAQQARALLNTVRPRDVVGKTRRWLASELIHELVTIDKKIKVANQELTELVSATGSRLQQLHGIGQSGAARLIGDIADISRFTSRAHFASWNGTAPIDASSGDQNRHRLSRAGNRRINSGSAHHGSRPALQRHRRPPLLPVQTRPGQNHDGSHARPGTAAFRRRLPADDR
;
A
#
# COMPACT_ATOMS: atom_id res chain seq x y z
N MET A 1 -3.75 -46.33 7.79
CA MET A 1 -4.04 -45.16 6.95
C MET A 1 -3.87 -43.94 7.84
N ASN A 2 -2.87 -43.09 7.58
CA ASN A 2 -2.66 -41.88 8.38
C ASN A 2 -3.74 -40.88 7.99
N THR A 3 -4.63 -40.53 8.91
CA THR A 3 -5.58 -39.43 8.71
C THR A 3 -4.76 -38.15 8.50
N PRO A 4 -4.97 -37.39 7.41
CA PRO A 4 -4.24 -36.14 7.22
C PRO A 4 -4.50 -35.22 8.41
N ALA A 5 -3.42 -34.74 9.04
CA ALA A 5 -3.52 -33.84 10.17
C ALA A 5 -4.09 -32.50 9.71
N GLU A 6 -5.12 -32.02 10.41
CA GLU A 6 -5.70 -30.69 10.24
C GLU A 6 -5.06 -29.71 11.24
N TRP A 7 -4.64 -28.56 10.73
CA TRP A 7 -3.88 -27.57 11.48
C TRP A 7 -4.61 -26.24 11.49
N ALA A 8 -4.69 -25.61 12.65
CA ALA A 8 -5.17 -24.25 12.80
C ALA A 8 -3.99 -23.30 12.99
N VAL A 9 -3.86 -22.29 12.12
CA VAL A 9 -2.77 -21.32 12.20
C VAL A 9 -3.36 -19.92 12.24
N GLU A 10 -2.88 -19.10 13.18
CA GLU A 10 -3.34 -17.72 13.31
C GLU A 10 -2.73 -16.82 12.23
N GLY A 11 -3.57 -16.07 11.52
CA GLY A 11 -3.13 -15.00 10.63
C GLY A 11 -2.27 -15.50 9.46
N CYS A 12 -2.78 -16.45 8.70
CA CYS A 12 -2.12 -17.04 7.53
C CYS A 12 -1.91 -16.08 6.35
N SER A 13 -2.51 -14.88 6.41
CA SER A 13 -2.20 -13.76 5.50
C SER A 13 -1.04 -12.88 5.98
N GLY A 14 -0.50 -13.13 7.18
CA GLY A 14 0.57 -12.37 7.84
C GLY A 14 1.67 -13.29 8.36
N ILE A 15 1.98 -13.22 9.66
CA ILE A 15 3.11 -13.94 10.27
C ILE A 15 2.92 -15.47 10.17
N GLY A 16 1.69 -15.97 10.35
CA GLY A 16 1.39 -17.41 10.27
C GLY A 16 1.55 -18.01 8.87
N ARG A 17 1.68 -17.18 7.83
CA ARG A 17 1.75 -17.62 6.43
C ARG A 17 2.86 -18.66 6.19
N HIS A 18 4.05 -18.43 6.73
CA HIS A 18 5.21 -19.28 6.44
C HIS A 18 5.03 -20.69 6.99
N VAL A 19 4.51 -20.81 8.22
CA VAL A 19 4.20 -22.10 8.85
C VAL A 19 3.06 -22.78 8.12
N ALA A 20 1.99 -22.04 7.78
CA ALA A 20 0.87 -22.60 7.03
C ALA A 20 1.30 -23.18 5.66
N GLN A 21 2.11 -22.47 4.89
CA GLN A 21 2.61 -22.97 3.61
C GLN A 21 3.49 -24.21 3.76
N ARG A 22 4.28 -24.30 4.84
CA ARG A 22 5.08 -25.50 5.10
C ARG A 22 4.21 -26.71 5.43
N LEU A 23 3.24 -26.54 6.32
CA LEU A 23 2.32 -27.60 6.71
C LEU A 23 1.50 -28.12 5.51
N LEU A 24 1.09 -27.23 4.61
CA LEU A 24 0.44 -27.62 3.34
C LEU A 24 1.39 -28.41 2.43
N ALA A 25 2.65 -27.98 2.30
CA ALA A 25 3.65 -28.67 1.49
C ALA A 25 3.97 -30.08 2.03
N ASP A 26 3.88 -30.26 3.35
CA ASP A 26 4.05 -31.57 4.02
C ASP A 26 2.75 -32.42 3.96
N GLY A 27 1.72 -31.99 3.22
CA GLY A 27 0.48 -32.73 2.96
C GLY A 27 -0.62 -32.55 4.01
N GLY A 28 -0.45 -31.63 4.96
CA GLY A 28 -1.47 -31.29 5.95
C GLY A 28 -2.56 -30.38 5.38
N THR A 29 -3.71 -30.33 6.05
CA THR A 29 -4.76 -29.33 5.78
C THR A 29 -4.61 -28.19 6.77
N VAL A 30 -4.65 -26.93 6.31
CA VAL A 30 -4.51 -25.76 7.19
C VAL A 30 -5.71 -24.85 7.08
N VAL A 31 -6.26 -24.43 8.23
CA VAL A 31 -7.29 -23.39 8.34
C VAL A 31 -6.70 -22.11 8.93
N ASP A 32 -7.06 -20.96 8.36
CA ASP A 32 -6.65 -19.65 8.85
C ASP A 32 -7.58 -19.20 9.98
N VAL A 33 -7.01 -18.97 11.16
CA VAL A 33 -7.70 -18.37 12.30
C VAL A 33 -7.41 -16.87 12.32
N PRO A 34 -8.41 -16.00 12.10
CA PRO A 34 -8.20 -14.56 12.19
C PRO A 34 -7.77 -14.16 13.60
N ALA A 35 -6.69 -13.39 13.73
CA ALA A 35 -6.16 -12.91 15.02
C ALA A 35 -7.19 -12.18 15.89
N LYS A 36 -8.22 -11.58 15.27
CA LYS A 36 -9.34 -10.94 15.98
C LYS A 36 -10.22 -11.95 16.72
N LEU A 37 -10.43 -13.14 16.16
CA LEU A 37 -11.26 -14.17 16.77
C LEU A 37 -10.52 -14.86 17.92
N SER A 38 -9.25 -15.25 17.71
CA SER A 38 -8.39 -15.83 18.75
C SER A 38 -8.13 -14.85 19.90
N ALA A 39 -7.97 -13.56 19.63
CA ALA A 39 -7.89 -12.53 20.67
C ALA A 39 -9.18 -12.46 21.51
N ARG A 40 -10.36 -12.57 20.89
CA ARG A 40 -11.65 -12.61 21.60
C ARG A 40 -11.80 -13.87 22.45
N ALA A 41 -11.43 -15.04 21.91
CA ALA A 41 -11.49 -16.29 22.67
C ALA A 41 -10.61 -16.24 23.92
N ARG A 42 -9.44 -15.61 23.83
CA ARG A 42 -8.50 -15.43 24.94
C ARG A 42 -9.05 -14.61 26.11
N VAL A 43 -9.90 -13.62 25.83
CA VAL A 43 -10.56 -12.81 26.87
C VAL A 43 -11.46 -13.67 27.77
N PHE A 44 -12.02 -14.76 27.24
CA PHE A 44 -12.85 -15.70 28.00
C PHE A 44 -12.04 -16.81 28.68
N SER A 45 -10.71 -16.82 28.55
CA SER A 45 -9.87 -17.77 29.27
C SER A 45 -9.82 -17.41 30.75
N THR A 46 -9.93 -18.40 31.63
CA THR A 46 -9.96 -18.25 33.10
C THR A 46 -8.60 -17.88 33.71
N GLY A 47 -7.54 -17.80 32.90
CA GLY A 47 -6.22 -17.37 33.33
C GLY A 47 -6.16 -15.87 33.61
N GLN A 48 -5.19 -15.42 34.41
CA GLN A 48 -5.02 -14.01 34.82
C GLN A 48 -4.60 -13.03 33.69
N GLY A 49 -5.06 -13.23 32.46
CA GLY A 49 -4.79 -12.36 31.32
C GLY A 49 -3.34 -12.35 30.83
N ARG A 50 -2.46 -13.22 31.38
CA ARG A 50 -1.07 -13.30 30.95
C ARG A 50 -0.97 -13.96 29.58
N LYS A 51 -0.43 -13.22 28.61
CA LYS A 51 -0.16 -13.74 27.26
C LYS A 51 1.02 -14.71 27.31
N THR A 52 0.78 -15.95 26.91
CA THR A 52 1.80 -17.01 26.78
C THR A 52 1.51 -17.85 25.54
N ASP A 53 2.53 -18.44 24.93
CA ASP A 53 2.37 -19.23 23.70
C ASP A 53 1.38 -20.40 23.86
N PRO A 54 1.32 -21.14 24.99
CA PRO A 54 0.31 -22.19 25.19
C PRO A 54 -1.12 -21.66 25.22
N VAL A 55 -1.34 -20.49 25.85
CA VAL A 55 -2.66 -19.85 25.92
C VAL A 55 -3.09 -19.36 24.53
N ASP A 56 -2.15 -18.85 23.75
CA ASP A 56 -2.39 -18.41 22.38
C ASP A 56 -2.75 -19.61 21.48
N ALA A 57 -1.99 -20.70 21.55
CA ALA A 57 -2.26 -21.94 20.82
C ALA A 57 -3.63 -22.54 21.18
N HIS A 58 -3.96 -22.58 22.48
CA HIS A 58 -5.28 -23.03 22.93
C HIS A 58 -6.41 -22.14 22.38
N SER A 59 -6.23 -20.83 22.40
CA SER A 59 -7.23 -19.89 21.88
C SER A 59 -7.47 -20.07 20.39
N VAL A 60 -6.39 -20.31 19.62
CA VAL A 60 -6.46 -20.62 18.18
C VAL A 60 -7.21 -21.93 17.95
N ALA A 61 -6.90 -22.98 18.70
CA ALA A 61 -7.56 -24.28 18.60
C ALA A 61 -9.06 -24.20 18.94
N VAL A 62 -9.43 -23.49 20.01
CA VAL A 62 -10.84 -23.29 20.39
C VAL A 62 -11.62 -22.57 19.29
N VAL A 63 -11.04 -21.53 18.70
CA VAL A 63 -11.68 -20.82 17.57
C VAL A 63 -11.83 -21.73 16.37
N ALA A 64 -10.80 -22.51 16.04
CA ALA A 64 -10.84 -23.45 14.92
C ALA A 64 -11.94 -24.50 15.07
N LEU A 65 -12.08 -25.08 16.26
CA LEU A 65 -13.09 -26.11 16.53
C LEU A 65 -14.53 -25.57 16.58
N ARG A 66 -14.71 -24.29 16.93
CA ARG A 66 -16.04 -23.70 17.18
C ARG A 66 -16.54 -22.75 16.10
N THR A 67 -15.68 -22.40 15.14
CA THR A 67 -16.05 -21.49 14.05
C THR A 67 -16.17 -22.31 12.76
N PRO A 68 -17.40 -22.54 12.25
CA PRO A 68 -17.55 -23.15 10.94
C PRO A 68 -16.99 -22.23 9.86
N ASP A 69 -16.68 -22.82 8.70
CA ASP A 69 -16.31 -22.09 7.47
C ASP A 69 -15.09 -21.18 7.60
N LEU A 70 -14.15 -21.53 8.48
CA LEU A 70 -12.84 -20.89 8.46
C LEU A 70 -12.16 -21.12 7.12
N ARG A 71 -11.46 -20.08 6.65
CA ARG A 71 -10.81 -20.12 5.35
C ARG A 71 -9.72 -21.18 5.35
N GLN A 72 -9.86 -22.17 4.48
CA GLN A 72 -8.77 -23.10 4.19
C GLN A 72 -7.65 -22.35 3.47
N VAL A 73 -6.42 -22.54 3.95
CA VAL A 73 -5.23 -22.00 3.32
C VAL A 73 -4.90 -22.89 2.12
N VAL A 74 -4.63 -22.26 0.99
CA VAL A 74 -4.19 -22.93 -0.24
C VAL A 74 -2.70 -22.69 -0.45
N ILE A 75 -2.06 -23.61 -1.17
CA ILE A 75 -0.66 -23.45 -1.58
C ILE A 75 -0.55 -22.19 -2.44
N ASP A 76 0.53 -21.45 -2.23
CA ASP A 76 0.83 -20.25 -3.00
C ASP A 76 0.90 -20.54 -4.50
N ASP A 77 0.15 -19.78 -5.28
CA ASP A 77 0.06 -19.90 -6.73
C ASP A 77 0.79 -18.74 -7.45
N THR A 78 0.61 -18.67 -8.77
CA THR A 78 1.17 -17.61 -9.62
C THR A 78 0.74 -16.20 -9.19
N THR A 79 -0.42 -16.02 -8.54
CA THR A 79 -0.87 -14.70 -8.07
C THR A 79 0.04 -14.16 -6.98
N VAL A 80 0.58 -15.04 -6.14
CA VAL A 80 1.57 -14.68 -5.11
C VAL A 80 2.88 -14.26 -5.75
N ALA A 81 3.35 -14.99 -6.75
CA ALA A 81 4.56 -14.63 -7.51
C ALA A 81 4.43 -13.25 -8.17
N LEU A 82 3.29 -12.98 -8.83
CA LEU A 82 2.98 -11.68 -9.41
C LEU A 82 3.01 -10.55 -8.36
N ARG A 83 2.43 -10.78 -7.18
CA ARG A 83 2.42 -9.81 -6.09
C ARG A 83 3.83 -9.52 -5.58
N LEU A 84 4.67 -10.54 -5.40
CA LEU A 84 6.06 -10.37 -4.97
C LEU A 84 6.87 -9.58 -5.99
N LEU A 85 6.75 -9.91 -7.28
CA LEU A 85 7.48 -9.24 -8.35
C LEU A 85 7.02 -7.81 -8.57
N VAL A 86 5.72 -7.51 -8.49
CA VAL A 86 5.23 -6.13 -8.64
C VAL A 86 5.62 -5.28 -7.44
N ASP A 87 5.57 -5.81 -6.22
CA ASP A 87 6.06 -5.12 -5.02
C ASP A 87 7.57 -4.83 -5.17
N ARG A 88 8.36 -5.79 -5.67
CA ARG A 88 9.79 -5.60 -5.92
C ARG A 88 10.06 -4.53 -6.98
N ARG A 89 9.32 -4.55 -8.09
CA ARG A 89 9.43 -3.56 -9.16
C ARG A 89 9.11 -2.16 -8.66
N ASP A 90 8.08 -2.01 -7.82
CA ASP A 90 7.70 -0.72 -7.22
C ASP A 90 8.79 -0.20 -6.28
N GLN A 91 9.38 -1.07 -5.47
CA GLN A 91 10.54 -0.70 -4.62
C GLN A 91 11.71 -0.21 -5.47
N LEU A 92 12.06 -0.92 -6.54
CA LEU A 92 13.12 -0.52 -7.45
C LEU A 92 12.83 0.84 -8.10
N GLY A 93 11.58 1.11 -8.49
CA GLY A 93 11.17 2.40 -9.04
C GLY A 93 11.32 3.56 -8.04
N ARG A 94 11.01 3.33 -6.76
CA ARG A 94 11.24 4.32 -5.68
C ARG A 94 12.73 4.57 -5.47
N SER A 95 13.54 3.52 -5.36
CA SER A 95 14.99 3.64 -5.21
C SER A 95 15.62 4.35 -6.40
N ARG A 96 15.20 4.03 -7.63
CA ARG A 96 15.63 4.75 -8.85
C ARG A 96 15.35 6.25 -8.74
N THR A 97 14.15 6.60 -8.31
CA THR A 97 13.71 8.00 -8.17
C THR A 97 14.54 8.73 -7.13
N GLU A 98 14.80 8.10 -5.98
CA GLU A 98 15.66 8.64 -4.93
C GLU A 98 17.09 8.88 -5.41
N ILE A 99 17.70 7.92 -6.10
CA ILE A 99 19.04 8.07 -6.69
C ILE A 99 19.07 9.24 -7.66
N VAL A 100 18.08 9.35 -8.55
CA VAL A 100 17.99 10.45 -9.52
C VAL A 100 17.87 11.80 -8.80
N PHE A 101 17.10 11.89 -7.71
CA PHE A 101 17.02 13.13 -6.92
C PHE A 101 18.34 13.49 -6.26
N ARG A 102 19.01 12.53 -5.62
CA ARG A 102 20.34 12.74 -5.02
C ARG A 102 21.36 13.19 -6.06
N LEU A 103 21.33 12.57 -7.24
CA LEU A 103 22.18 12.91 -8.35
C LEU A 103 21.90 14.33 -8.88
N HIS A 104 20.63 14.71 -9.00
CA HIS A 104 20.24 16.08 -9.35
C HIS A 104 20.78 17.13 -8.37
N HIS A 105 20.70 16.85 -7.06
CA HIS A 105 21.26 17.75 -6.05
C HIS A 105 22.77 17.96 -6.23
N LEU A 106 23.53 16.89 -6.45
CA LEU A 106 24.97 17.02 -6.70
C LEU A 106 25.28 17.73 -8.02
N LEU A 107 24.51 17.47 -9.07
CA LEU A 107 24.70 18.09 -10.38
C LEU A 107 24.40 19.60 -10.38
N LEU A 108 23.46 20.07 -9.56
CA LEU A 108 23.21 21.49 -9.36
C LEU A 108 24.42 22.25 -8.80
N GLU A 109 25.20 21.60 -7.93
CA GLU A 109 26.41 22.18 -7.35
C GLU A 109 27.64 22.04 -8.25
N LEU A 110 27.61 21.11 -9.21
CA LEU A 110 28.73 20.80 -10.11
C LEU A 110 28.61 21.46 -11.49
N VAL A 111 27.40 21.77 -11.95
CA VAL A 111 27.12 22.26 -13.31
C VAL A 111 26.28 23.53 -13.24
N PRO A 112 26.75 24.68 -13.78
CA PRO A 112 25.92 25.86 -13.94
C PRO A 112 24.64 25.55 -14.75
N GLY A 113 23.48 25.84 -14.19
CA GLY A 113 22.19 25.51 -14.80
C GLY A 113 21.68 24.08 -14.53
N GLY A 114 22.47 23.24 -13.85
CA GLY A 114 22.08 21.91 -13.42
C GLY A 114 21.89 20.91 -14.57
N ALA A 115 21.04 19.91 -14.33
CA ALA A 115 20.74 18.84 -15.28
C ALA A 115 19.29 18.86 -15.75
N MET A 116 19.03 18.23 -16.90
CA MET A 116 17.68 18.05 -17.44
C MET A 116 16.80 17.25 -16.48
N LYS A 117 15.52 17.66 -16.33
CA LYS A 117 14.55 17.03 -15.42
C LYS A 117 14.48 15.50 -15.54
N PHE A 118 14.44 15.00 -16.77
CA PHE A 118 14.48 13.56 -17.05
C PHE A 118 15.91 13.17 -17.38
N LEU A 119 16.52 12.39 -16.47
CA LEU A 119 17.92 12.05 -16.54
C LEU A 119 18.08 10.52 -16.58
N SER A 120 18.61 10.01 -17.69
CA SER A 120 19.11 8.64 -17.78
C SER A 120 20.53 8.54 -17.21
N ALA A 121 20.96 7.33 -16.84
CA ALA A 121 22.32 7.09 -16.39
C ALA A 121 23.38 7.50 -17.45
N GLN A 122 23.08 7.26 -18.73
CA GLN A 122 23.96 7.66 -19.84
C GLN A 122 24.07 9.19 -19.96
N GLN A 123 22.95 9.90 -19.91
CA GLN A 123 22.95 11.37 -19.94
C GLN A 123 23.67 11.95 -18.72
N ALA A 124 23.44 11.41 -17.53
CA ALA A 124 24.15 11.80 -16.33
C ALA A 124 25.66 11.59 -16.45
N ARG A 125 26.08 10.44 -16.99
CA ARG A 125 27.49 10.13 -17.25
C ARG A 125 28.10 11.13 -18.22
N ALA A 126 27.43 11.40 -19.34
CA ALA A 126 27.89 12.36 -20.33
C ALA A 126 28.06 13.76 -19.73
N LEU A 127 27.09 14.21 -18.92
CA LEU A 127 27.16 15.49 -18.23
C LEU A 127 28.29 15.52 -17.20
N LEU A 128 28.43 14.49 -16.36
CA LEU A 128 29.50 14.43 -15.36
C LEU A 128 30.90 14.38 -16.00
N ASN A 129 31.00 13.92 -17.24
CA ASN A 129 32.23 13.90 -18.03
C ASN A 129 32.66 15.28 -18.52
N THR A 130 31.81 16.32 -18.50
CA THR A 130 32.22 17.69 -18.82
C THR A 130 32.78 18.44 -17.60
N VAL A 131 32.50 17.97 -16.39
CA VAL A 131 32.88 18.65 -15.14
C VAL A 131 34.32 18.32 -14.75
N ARG A 132 35.18 19.32 -14.49
CA ARG A 132 36.57 19.13 -14.03
C ARG A 132 36.85 19.99 -12.78
N PRO A 133 36.38 19.57 -11.59
CA PRO A 133 36.58 20.33 -10.37
C PRO A 133 38.05 20.28 -9.93
N ARG A 134 38.56 21.41 -9.42
CA ARG A 134 39.96 21.53 -8.98
C ARG A 134 40.10 21.33 -7.48
N ASP A 135 39.13 21.82 -6.71
CA ASP A 135 39.08 21.74 -5.26
C ASP A 135 38.66 20.35 -4.75
N VAL A 136 38.94 20.09 -3.47
CA VAL A 136 38.66 18.80 -2.82
C VAL A 136 37.16 18.52 -2.78
N VAL A 137 36.32 19.52 -2.47
CA VAL A 137 34.87 19.32 -2.32
C VAL A 137 34.22 18.97 -3.65
N GLY A 138 34.57 19.69 -4.72
CA GLY A 138 34.10 19.40 -6.08
C GLY A 138 34.54 18.02 -6.56
N LYS A 139 35.79 17.59 -6.26
CA LYS A 139 36.26 16.23 -6.54
C LYS A 139 35.44 15.17 -5.80
N THR A 140 35.15 15.39 -4.51
CA THR A 140 34.31 14.49 -3.71
C THR A 140 32.88 14.40 -4.26
N ARG A 141 32.24 15.54 -4.57
CA ARG A 141 30.90 15.58 -5.18
C ARG A 141 30.85 14.81 -6.49
N ARG A 142 31.87 15.00 -7.34
CA ARG A 142 31.97 14.30 -8.63
C ARG A 142 32.14 12.79 -8.44
N TRP A 143 32.91 12.37 -7.44
CA TRP A 143 33.07 10.95 -7.11
C TRP A 143 31.73 10.34 -6.65
N LEU A 144 31.04 10.96 -5.69
CA LEU A 144 29.71 10.52 -5.23
C LEU A 144 28.68 10.47 -6.37
N ALA A 145 28.67 11.48 -7.24
CA ALA A 145 27.80 11.49 -8.42
C ALA A 145 28.12 10.31 -9.36
N SER A 146 29.39 9.94 -9.50
CA SER A 146 29.78 8.77 -10.29
C SER A 146 29.27 7.46 -9.68
N GLU A 147 29.35 7.29 -8.35
CA GLU A 147 28.79 6.13 -7.65
C GLU A 147 27.28 6.01 -7.85
N LEU A 148 26.53 7.10 -7.64
CA LEU A 148 25.08 7.14 -7.87
C LEU A 148 24.71 6.78 -9.32
N ILE A 149 25.52 7.15 -10.31
CA ILE A 149 25.30 6.74 -11.70
C ILE A 149 25.48 5.22 -11.85
N HIS A 150 26.47 4.60 -11.21
CA HIS A 150 26.65 3.14 -11.26
C HIS A 150 25.49 2.41 -10.59
N GLU A 151 25.01 2.92 -9.45
CA GLU A 151 23.82 2.39 -8.79
C GLU A 151 22.59 2.52 -9.69
N LEU A 152 22.41 3.67 -10.35
CA LEU A 152 21.31 3.91 -11.29
C LEU A 152 21.31 2.90 -12.44
N VAL A 153 22.47 2.63 -13.04
CA VAL A 153 22.60 1.59 -14.09
C VAL A 153 22.17 0.22 -13.56
N THR A 154 22.57 -0.12 -12.34
CA THR A 154 22.24 -1.40 -11.72
C THR A 154 20.74 -1.53 -11.45
N ILE A 155 20.11 -0.47 -10.94
CA ILE A 155 18.66 -0.45 -10.71
C ILE A 155 17.89 -0.50 -12.03
N ASP A 156 18.31 0.23 -13.06
CA ASP A 156 17.67 0.21 -14.37
C ASP A 156 17.68 -1.20 -14.98
N LYS A 157 18.79 -1.93 -14.85
CA LYS A 157 18.87 -3.35 -15.25
C LYS A 157 17.90 -4.22 -14.45
N LYS A 158 17.85 -4.07 -13.13
CA LYS A 158 16.92 -4.84 -12.26
C LYS A 158 15.46 -4.56 -12.60
N ILE A 159 15.11 -3.31 -12.91
CA ILE A 159 13.75 -2.94 -13.35
C ILE A 159 13.42 -3.61 -14.69
N LYS A 160 14.36 -3.62 -15.64
CA LYS A 160 14.16 -4.29 -16.93
C LYS A 160 13.87 -5.78 -16.75
N VAL A 161 14.67 -6.47 -15.93
CA VAL A 161 14.45 -7.89 -15.61
C VAL A 161 13.09 -8.09 -14.95
N ALA A 162 12.76 -7.32 -13.92
CA ALA A 162 11.46 -7.45 -13.24
C ALA A 162 10.27 -7.20 -14.18
N ASN A 163 10.37 -6.23 -15.10
CA ASN A 163 9.32 -6.00 -16.09
C ASN A 163 9.17 -7.18 -17.07
N GLN A 164 10.27 -7.84 -17.45
CA GLN A 164 10.24 -9.01 -18.33
C GLN A 164 9.53 -10.19 -17.63
N GLU A 165 9.96 -10.52 -16.42
CA GLU A 165 9.34 -11.57 -15.58
C GLU A 165 7.84 -11.33 -15.39
N LEU A 166 7.46 -10.08 -15.07
CA LEU A 166 6.06 -9.73 -14.94
C LEU A 166 5.30 -9.91 -16.27
N THR A 167 5.92 -9.56 -17.40
CA THR A 167 5.32 -9.70 -18.75
C THR A 167 4.99 -11.15 -19.05
N GLU A 168 5.94 -12.05 -18.79
CA GLU A 168 5.78 -13.48 -19.00
C GLU A 168 4.67 -14.05 -18.11
N LEU A 169 4.71 -13.76 -16.80
CA LEU A 169 3.70 -14.27 -15.86
C LEU A 169 2.29 -13.74 -16.13
N VAL A 170 2.12 -12.44 -16.43
CA VAL A 170 0.80 -11.90 -16.76
C VAL A 170 0.28 -12.50 -18.06
N SER A 171 1.13 -12.71 -19.06
CA SER A 171 0.72 -13.32 -20.33
C SER A 171 0.24 -14.76 -20.11
N ALA A 172 0.94 -15.52 -19.26
CA ALA A 172 0.57 -16.88 -18.89
C ALA A 172 -0.81 -16.97 -18.20
N THR A 173 -1.29 -15.90 -17.57
CA THR A 173 -2.65 -15.89 -16.97
C THR A 173 -3.78 -15.82 -17.99
N GLY A 174 -3.51 -15.50 -19.27
CA GLY A 174 -4.54 -15.26 -20.28
C GLY A 174 -5.40 -14.01 -20.01
N SER A 175 -5.00 -13.15 -19.07
CA SER A 175 -5.76 -11.99 -18.67
C SER A 175 -5.91 -10.94 -19.78
N ARG A 176 -7.12 -10.41 -19.93
CA ARG A 176 -7.44 -9.31 -20.84
C ARG A 176 -7.28 -7.92 -20.23
N LEU A 177 -6.78 -7.81 -18.99
CA LEU A 177 -6.67 -6.53 -18.29
C LEU A 177 -5.85 -5.48 -19.06
N GLN A 178 -4.82 -5.91 -19.80
CA GLN A 178 -3.98 -5.02 -20.61
C GLN A 178 -4.71 -4.45 -21.85
N GLN A 179 -5.88 -4.98 -22.21
CA GLN A 179 -6.73 -4.42 -23.27
C GLN A 179 -7.53 -3.21 -22.77
N LEU A 180 -7.64 -3.02 -21.45
CA LEU A 180 -8.33 -1.88 -20.85
C LEU A 180 -7.42 -0.64 -20.89
N HIS A 181 -8.00 0.48 -21.32
CA HIS A 181 -7.27 1.74 -21.39
C HIS A 181 -6.72 2.14 -20.01
N GLY A 182 -5.44 2.50 -19.98
CA GLY A 182 -4.75 2.93 -18.76
C GLY A 182 -4.20 1.80 -17.88
N ILE A 183 -4.42 0.52 -18.23
CA ILE A 183 -3.86 -0.62 -17.50
C ILE A 183 -2.63 -1.15 -18.23
N GLY A 184 -1.45 -0.74 -17.76
CA GLY A 184 -0.19 -1.32 -18.18
C GLY A 184 0.14 -2.64 -17.48
N GLN A 185 1.24 -3.24 -17.91
CA GLN A 185 1.76 -4.53 -17.44
C GLN A 185 1.86 -4.64 -15.90
N SER A 186 2.51 -3.68 -15.24
CA SER A 186 2.60 -3.63 -13.77
C SER A 186 1.24 -3.44 -13.09
N GLY A 187 0.32 -2.71 -13.72
CA GLY A 187 -1.05 -2.52 -13.22
C GLY A 187 -1.87 -3.81 -13.29
N ALA A 188 -1.75 -4.55 -14.41
CA ALA A 188 -2.37 -5.86 -14.55
C ALA A 188 -1.83 -6.85 -13.51
N ALA A 189 -0.50 -6.92 -13.35
CA ALA A 189 0.13 -7.76 -12.32
C ALA A 189 -0.33 -7.41 -10.90
N ARG A 190 -0.42 -6.11 -10.59
CA ARG A 190 -0.94 -5.61 -9.30
C ARG A 190 -2.36 -6.11 -9.04
N LEU A 191 -3.24 -5.96 -10.03
CA LEU A 191 -4.63 -6.37 -9.92
C LEU A 191 -4.74 -7.88 -9.71
N ILE A 192 -4.10 -8.67 -10.57
CA ILE A 192 -4.15 -10.14 -10.49
C ILE A 192 -3.58 -10.63 -9.14
N GLY A 193 -2.42 -10.11 -8.72
CA GLY A 193 -1.76 -10.57 -7.49
C GLY A 193 -2.46 -10.16 -6.19
N ASP A 194 -3.07 -8.98 -6.13
CA ASP A 194 -3.76 -8.51 -4.92
C ASP A 194 -5.22 -8.98 -4.84
N ILE A 195 -5.89 -9.10 -5.99
CA ILE A 195 -7.26 -9.63 -6.07
C ILE A 195 -7.24 -11.14 -5.91
N ALA A 196 -6.28 -11.84 -6.52
CA ALA A 196 -6.28 -13.30 -6.63
C ALA A 196 -7.65 -13.79 -7.13
N ASP A 197 -8.45 -14.40 -6.27
CA ASP A 197 -9.84 -14.76 -6.57
C ASP A 197 -10.79 -13.55 -6.46
N ILE A 198 -11.42 -13.19 -7.59
CA ILE A 198 -12.44 -12.14 -7.67
C ILE A 198 -13.76 -12.54 -7.01
N SER A 199 -14.06 -13.84 -6.93
CA SER A 199 -15.33 -14.36 -6.40
C SER A 199 -15.51 -14.05 -4.91
N ARG A 200 -14.41 -13.80 -4.19
CA ARG A 200 -14.42 -13.31 -2.80
C ARG A 200 -15.19 -11.99 -2.60
N PHE A 201 -15.46 -11.25 -3.67
CA PHE A 201 -16.27 -10.04 -3.65
C PHE A 201 -17.69 -10.33 -4.10
N THR A 202 -18.62 -10.40 -3.14
CA THR A 202 -20.05 -10.64 -3.39
C THR A 202 -20.71 -9.61 -4.31
N SER A 203 -20.17 -8.38 -4.37
CA SER A 203 -20.71 -7.33 -5.24
C SER A 203 -19.64 -6.33 -5.68
N ARG A 204 -19.95 -5.57 -6.74
CA ARG A 204 -19.12 -4.46 -7.21
C ARG A 204 -18.91 -3.40 -6.13
N ALA A 205 -19.92 -3.15 -5.29
CA ALA A 205 -19.83 -2.22 -4.17
C ALA A 205 -18.84 -2.72 -3.11
N HIS A 206 -18.80 -4.03 -2.84
CA HIS A 206 -17.82 -4.61 -1.92
C HIS A 206 -16.39 -4.45 -2.45
N PHE A 207 -16.18 -4.69 -3.75
CA PHE A 207 -14.90 -4.44 -4.41
C PHE A 207 -14.49 -2.95 -4.36
N ALA A 208 -15.43 -2.03 -4.63
CA ALA A 208 -15.21 -0.59 -4.58
C ALA A 208 -14.86 -0.10 -3.17
N SER A 209 -15.48 -0.68 -2.14
CA SER A 209 -15.13 -0.38 -0.74
C SER A 209 -13.71 -0.89 -0.43
N TRP A 210 -13.39 -2.11 -0.84
CA TRP A 210 -12.09 -2.73 -0.60
C TRP A 210 -10.94 -2.02 -1.31
N ASN A 211 -11.10 -1.63 -2.57
CA ASN A 211 -10.07 -0.89 -3.31
C ASN A 211 -10.06 0.62 -2.97
N GLY A 212 -11.04 1.10 -2.20
CA GLY A 212 -11.15 2.50 -1.75
C GLY A 212 -11.66 3.47 -2.82
N THR A 213 -12.33 3.00 -3.88
CA THR A 213 -13.03 3.86 -4.85
C THR A 213 -14.47 4.18 -4.45
N ALA A 214 -15.03 3.48 -3.47
CA ALA A 214 -16.36 3.80 -2.95
C ALA A 214 -16.36 5.16 -2.25
N PRO A 215 -17.30 6.08 -2.58
CA PRO A 215 -17.48 7.31 -1.85
C PRO A 215 -17.95 7.01 -0.42
N ILE A 216 -17.44 7.78 0.55
CA ILE A 216 -17.87 7.69 1.95
C ILE A 216 -18.81 8.86 2.24
N ASP A 217 -19.92 8.55 2.90
CA ASP A 217 -20.82 9.56 3.42
C ASP A 217 -20.09 10.48 4.42
N ALA A 218 -20.20 11.78 4.20
CA ALA A 218 -19.66 12.85 5.03
C ALA A 218 -20.72 13.93 5.26
N SER A 219 -21.99 13.52 5.23
CA SER A 219 -23.15 14.36 5.42
C SER A 219 -23.31 14.75 6.90
N SER A 220 -23.85 15.95 7.14
CA SER A 220 -24.27 16.41 8.46
C SER A 220 -25.53 17.28 8.34
N GLY A 221 -26.59 16.96 9.08
CA GLY A 221 -27.87 17.64 8.94
C GLY A 221 -28.43 17.49 7.51
N ASP A 222 -29.00 18.55 6.95
CA ASP A 222 -29.56 18.58 5.59
C ASP A 222 -28.51 18.61 4.45
N GLN A 223 -27.22 18.59 4.79
CA GLN A 223 -26.15 18.65 3.79
C GLN A 223 -25.72 17.23 3.40
N ASN A 224 -26.22 16.73 2.26
CA ASN A 224 -25.76 15.48 1.69
C ASN A 224 -24.42 15.67 0.97
N ARG A 225 -23.34 15.13 1.54
CA ARG A 225 -21.97 15.25 1.01
C ARG A 225 -21.27 13.91 1.08
N HIS A 226 -20.50 13.63 0.03
CA HIS A 226 -19.65 12.45 -0.02
C HIS A 226 -18.19 12.87 -0.17
N ARG A 227 -17.27 12.11 0.43
CA ARG A 227 -15.83 12.31 0.30
C ARG A 227 -15.13 11.04 -0.19
N LEU A 228 -13.95 11.22 -0.77
CA LEU A 228 -13.09 10.12 -1.17
C LEU A 228 -12.62 9.31 0.05
N SER A 229 -12.73 7.99 -0.01
CA SER A 229 -12.17 7.10 1.00
C SER A 229 -10.66 7.26 1.09
N ARG A 230 -10.16 7.53 2.31
CA ARG A 230 -8.73 7.42 2.60
C ARG A 230 -8.31 6.03 3.10
N ALA A 231 -9.25 5.11 3.20
CA ALA A 231 -9.04 3.72 3.56
C ALA A 231 -8.99 2.82 2.30
N GLY A 232 -8.93 1.49 2.50
CA GLY A 232 -8.89 0.50 1.42
C GLY A 232 -7.48 0.19 0.90
N ASN A 233 -7.40 -0.72 -0.08
CA ASN A 233 -6.14 -1.12 -0.70
C ASN A 233 -5.57 0.00 -1.57
N ARG A 234 -4.70 0.82 -0.95
CA ARG A 234 -4.05 1.96 -1.60
C ARG A 234 -3.11 1.60 -2.72
N ARG A 235 -2.63 0.35 -2.78
CA ARG A 235 -1.71 -0.08 -3.82
C ARG A 235 -2.42 -0.21 -5.17
N ILE A 236 -3.68 -0.65 -5.16
CA ILE A 236 -4.54 -0.65 -6.36
C ILE A 236 -5.06 0.75 -6.66
N ASN A 237 -5.49 1.50 -5.64
CA ASN A 237 -6.04 2.86 -5.82
C ASN A 237 -5.01 3.88 -6.35
N SER A 238 -3.72 3.68 -6.04
CA SER A 238 -2.63 4.52 -6.57
C SER A 238 -2.08 4.06 -7.92
N GLY A 239 -2.43 2.84 -8.36
CA GLY A 239 -1.98 2.24 -9.62
C GLY A 239 -2.39 3.03 -10.87
N SER A 240 -3.51 3.74 -10.81
CA SER A 240 -4.02 4.62 -11.87
C SER A 240 -3.28 5.97 -11.96
N ALA A 241 -2.46 6.35 -10.97
CA ALA A 241 -1.85 7.68 -10.87
C ALA A 241 -0.33 7.73 -11.05
N HIS A 242 0.38 6.59 -10.99
CA HIS A 242 1.86 6.57 -10.94
C HIS A 242 2.57 5.85 -12.10
N HIS A 243 1.85 5.18 -13.00
CA HIS A 243 2.46 4.41 -14.10
C HIS A 243 2.40 5.06 -15.49
N GLY A 244 1.67 6.16 -15.64
CA GLY A 244 1.79 7.02 -16.81
C GLY A 244 2.92 8.01 -16.60
N SER A 245 3.90 8.05 -17.52
CA SER A 245 4.72 9.23 -17.77
C SER A 245 3.82 10.46 -17.65
N ARG A 246 3.96 11.27 -16.58
CA ARG A 246 3.16 12.49 -16.44
C ARG A 246 3.52 13.38 -17.65
N PRO A 247 2.63 13.59 -18.65
CA PRO A 247 2.77 14.81 -19.43
C PRO A 247 2.60 15.93 -18.40
N ALA A 248 3.42 16.97 -18.52
CA ALA A 248 3.26 18.14 -17.68
C ALA A 248 1.78 18.55 -17.72
N LEU A 249 1.11 18.53 -16.57
CA LEU A 249 -0.13 19.28 -16.42
C LEU A 249 0.25 20.71 -16.78
N GLN A 250 -0.12 21.13 -17.99
CA GLN A 250 -0.12 22.50 -18.42
C GLN A 250 -0.89 23.24 -17.33
N ARG A 251 -0.17 23.94 -16.45
CA ARG A 251 -0.81 24.85 -15.51
C ARG A 251 -1.44 25.92 -16.40
N HIS A 252 -2.74 25.78 -16.69
CA HIS A 252 -3.52 26.92 -17.14
C HIS A 252 -3.28 28.02 -16.12
N ARG A 253 -2.66 29.11 -16.59
CA ARG A 253 -2.45 30.32 -15.81
C ARG A 253 -3.82 30.72 -15.25
N ARG A 254 -3.94 30.73 -13.92
CA ARG A 254 -5.08 31.36 -13.26
C ARG A 254 -5.10 32.83 -13.68
N PRO A 255 -6.23 33.38 -14.12
CA PRO A 255 -6.35 34.84 -14.26
C PRO A 255 -6.24 35.48 -12.86
N PRO A 256 -5.70 36.70 -12.77
CA PRO A 256 -5.50 37.37 -11.48
C PRO A 256 -6.85 37.63 -10.80
N LEU A 257 -6.86 37.44 -9.48
CA LEU A 257 -8.01 37.71 -8.62
C LEU A 257 -8.33 39.21 -8.66
N LEU A 258 -9.60 39.55 -8.90
CA LEU A 258 -10.13 40.89 -8.75
C LEU A 258 -9.98 41.35 -7.29
N PRO A 259 -9.76 42.66 -7.04
CA PRO A 259 -9.47 43.15 -5.70
C PRO A 259 -10.68 43.03 -4.76
N VAL A 260 -10.36 42.71 -3.50
CA VAL A 260 -11.27 42.62 -2.36
C VAL A 260 -12.01 43.96 -2.19
N GLN A 261 -13.34 43.94 -2.30
CA GLN A 261 -14.18 45.02 -1.79
C GLN A 261 -14.30 44.85 -0.27
N THR A 262 -13.74 45.80 0.48
CA THR A 262 -13.99 46.00 1.90
C THR A 262 -15.43 46.48 2.09
N ARG A 263 -16.23 45.78 2.90
CA ARG A 263 -17.50 46.31 3.44
C ARG A 263 -17.27 46.85 4.85
N PRO A 264 -17.83 48.01 5.23
CA PRO A 264 -17.63 48.60 6.55
C PRO A 264 -18.47 47.88 7.62
N GLY A 265 -17.95 47.88 8.84
CA GLY A 265 -18.48 47.14 9.97
C GLY A 265 -19.80 47.66 10.54
N GLN A 266 -20.46 46.76 11.27
CA GLN A 266 -21.43 47.10 12.31
C GLN A 266 -21.15 46.19 13.51
N ASN A 267 -20.85 46.84 14.63
CA ASN A 267 -20.73 46.23 15.95
C ASN A 267 -22.14 45.93 16.47
N HIS A 268 -22.31 44.81 17.17
CA HIS A 268 -23.19 44.76 18.34
C HIS A 268 -22.67 43.73 19.35
N ASP A 269 -22.55 44.22 20.59
CA ASP A 269 -22.20 43.52 21.81
C ASP A 269 -23.20 42.41 22.18
N GLY A 270 -22.72 41.40 22.91
CA GLY A 270 -23.57 40.40 23.53
C GLY A 270 -22.79 39.25 24.17
N SER A 271 -22.41 39.44 25.43
CA SER A 271 -21.95 38.42 26.36
C SER A 271 -22.94 37.26 26.51
N HIS A 272 -22.45 36.00 26.56
CA HIS A 272 -22.68 35.05 27.68
C HIS A 272 -22.23 33.60 27.40
N ALA A 273 -21.52 33.06 28.41
CA ALA A 273 -21.55 31.69 28.94
C ALA A 273 -21.20 30.45 28.06
N ARG A 274 -20.09 29.79 28.44
CA ARG A 274 -19.92 28.31 28.48
C ARG A 274 -20.64 27.79 29.76
N PRO A 275 -21.14 26.53 29.87
CA PRO A 275 -20.33 25.30 29.77
C PRO A 275 -21.06 24.03 29.28
N GLY A 276 -20.33 22.90 29.18
CA GLY A 276 -20.97 21.58 29.21
C GLY A 276 -20.24 20.44 28.51
N THR A 277 -19.33 19.78 29.22
CA THR A 277 -18.79 18.45 28.89
C THR A 277 -19.86 17.39 29.17
N ALA A 278 -20.40 16.73 28.15
CA ALA A 278 -21.38 15.66 28.34
C ALA A 278 -20.67 14.29 28.48
N ALA A 279 -20.59 13.79 29.70
CA ALA A 279 -20.28 12.40 30.01
C ALA A 279 -21.58 11.58 29.96
N PHE A 280 -21.65 10.56 29.11
CA PHE A 280 -22.78 9.62 29.07
C PHE A 280 -22.53 8.45 30.03
N ARG A 281 -23.28 8.42 31.14
CA ARG A 281 -23.38 7.27 32.07
C ARG A 281 -24.63 6.48 31.68
N ARG A 282 -24.49 5.23 31.20
CA ARG A 282 -25.64 4.30 31.03
C ARG A 282 -25.78 3.44 32.29
N ARG A 283 -26.97 3.45 32.90
CA ARG A 283 -27.38 2.45 33.91
C ARG A 283 -27.81 1.19 33.17
N LEU A 284 -27.35 0.02 33.64
CA LEU A 284 -27.88 -1.28 33.27
C LEU A 284 -29.13 -1.57 34.13
N PRO A 285 -30.20 -2.16 33.58
CA PRO A 285 -31.33 -2.62 34.37
C PRO A 285 -30.94 -3.85 35.21
N ALA A 286 -31.46 -3.91 36.43
CA ALA A 286 -31.32 -5.06 37.32
C ALA A 286 -32.27 -6.18 36.86
N ASP A 287 -31.78 -7.43 36.93
CA ASP A 287 -32.56 -8.64 36.73
C ASP A 287 -33.60 -8.79 37.86
N ASP A 288 -34.86 -9.05 37.47
CA ASP A 288 -35.86 -9.63 38.35
C ASP A 288 -35.89 -11.15 38.16
N ARG A 289 -35.31 -11.83 39.15
CA ARG A 289 -35.48 -13.23 39.60
C ARG A 289 -35.30 -14.39 38.62
#